data_AF-A0A498IDV7-F1
#
_entry.id   AF-A0A498IDV7-F1
#
_cell.length_a   1.000
_cell.length_b   1.000
_cell.length_c   1.000
_cell.angle_alpha   90.00
_cell.angle_beta   90.00
_cell.angle_gamma   90.00
#
_symmetry.space_group_name_H-M   'P 1'
#
loop_
_entity.id
_entity.type
_entity.pdbx_description
1 polymer ?
#
loop_
_entity_poly.entity_id
_entity_poly.type
_entity_poly.pdbx_seq_one_letter_code
_entity_poly.pdbx_strand_id
1 'polypeptide(L)'
;MVEAMAIMHGCNLGISRGWRSIVVESDSSDYISCLKNSAWNGSWEAFPFIAKCSVLGGAFQECRWSWVPRSANSAADILASRRCKEVCDLIWVNRPPSSLVHVLCNDGLPCPH
;
A
#
# COMPACT_ATOMS: atom_id res chain seq x y z
N MET A 1 3.22 7.75 9.05
CA MET A 1 2.78 8.68 7.99
C MET A 1 2.97 8.10 6.59
N VAL A 2 4.19 7.69 6.19
CA VAL A 2 4.47 7.15 4.83
C VAL A 2 3.57 5.97 4.46
N GLU A 3 3.43 4.98 5.33
CA GLU A 3 2.58 3.80 5.06
C GLU A 3 1.10 4.18 4.89
N ALA A 4 0.57 5.07 5.75
CA ALA A 4 -0.81 5.56 5.64
C ALA A 4 -1.05 6.31 4.32
N MET A 5 -0.07 7.08 3.83
CA MET A 5 -0.14 7.71 2.50
C MET A 5 -0.11 6.67 1.38
N ALA A 6 0.74 5.64 1.49
CA ALA A 6 0.81 4.56 0.50
C ALA A 6 -0.53 3.81 0.38
N ILE A 7 -1.15 3.46 1.51
CA ILE A 7 -2.49 2.87 1.58
C ILE A 7 -3.51 3.81 0.90
N MET A 8 -3.50 5.10 1.25
CA MET A 8 -4.41 6.09 0.66
C MET A 8 -4.26 6.18 -0.87
N HIS A 9 -3.03 6.21 -1.38
CA HIS A 9 -2.77 6.24 -2.83
C HIS A 9 -3.22 4.94 -3.51
N GLY A 10 -2.99 3.78 -2.90
CA GLY A 10 -3.48 2.49 -3.38
C GLY A 10 -5.01 2.45 -3.49
N CYS A 11 -5.72 2.92 -2.46
CA CYS A 11 -7.19 3.01 -2.51
C CYS A 11 -7.68 3.96 -3.62
N ASN A 12 -7.09 5.16 -3.75
CA ASN A 12 -7.47 6.08 -4.84
C ASN A 12 -7.23 5.47 -6.22
N LEU A 13 -6.11 4.76 -6.40
CA LEU A 13 -5.83 4.05 -7.64
C LEU A 13 -6.93 3.01 -7.92
N GLY A 14 -7.27 2.17 -6.94
CA GLY A 14 -8.33 1.18 -7.09
C GLY A 14 -9.68 1.77 -7.47
N ILE A 15 -10.07 2.88 -6.84
CA ILE A 15 -11.29 3.63 -7.17
C ILE A 15 -11.23 4.14 -8.61
N SER A 16 -10.12 4.77 -9.01
CA SER A 16 -9.95 5.31 -10.37
C SER A 16 -10.00 4.23 -11.46
N ARG A 17 -9.60 3.00 -11.10
CA ARG A 17 -9.64 1.82 -11.99
C ARG A 17 -11.00 1.10 -11.95
N GLY A 18 -11.94 1.54 -11.12
CA GLY A 18 -13.27 0.95 -10.99
C GLY A 18 -13.26 -0.44 -10.34
N TRP A 19 -12.25 -0.75 -9.51
CA TRP A 19 -12.22 -2.01 -8.78
C TRP A 19 -13.36 -2.07 -7.77
N ARG A 20 -14.03 -3.22 -7.67
CA ARG A 20 -15.14 -3.43 -6.74
C ARG A 20 -14.71 -4.06 -5.43
N SER A 21 -13.71 -4.95 -5.49
CA SER A 21 -13.20 -5.70 -4.35
C SER A 21 -11.70 -5.56 -4.27
N ILE A 22 -11.19 -5.21 -3.09
CA ILE A 22 -9.75 -5.07 -2.84
C ILE A 22 -9.35 -5.71 -1.52
N VAL A 23 -8.10 -6.16 -1.46
CA VAL A 23 -7.39 -6.48 -0.22
C VAL A 23 -6.22 -5.51 -0.12
N VAL A 24 -6.15 -4.81 1.00
CA VAL A 24 -5.04 -3.89 1.29
C VAL A 24 -4.14 -4.52 2.32
N GLU A 25 -2.89 -4.74 1.94
CA GLU A 25 -1.88 -5.40 2.76
C GLU A 25 -0.84 -4.39 3.26
N SER A 26 -0.48 -4.49 4.53
CA SER A 26 0.57 -3.67 5.15
C SER A 26 1.26 -4.41 6.28
N ASP A 27 2.55 -4.17 6.47
CA ASP A 27 3.33 -4.67 7.61
C ASP A 27 3.20 -3.84 8.89
N SER A 28 2.41 -2.77 8.84
CA SER A 28 2.12 -1.92 9.98
C SER A 28 0.92 -2.46 10.77
N SER A 29 1.21 -3.18 11.86
CA SER A 29 0.17 -3.77 12.73
C SER A 29 -0.77 -2.71 13.29
N ASP A 30 -0.22 -1.54 13.64
CA ASP A 30 -0.96 -0.45 14.27
C ASP A 30 -1.98 0.14 13.30
N TYR A 31 -1.58 0.41 12.05
CA TYR A 31 -2.48 0.99 11.05
C TYR A 31 -3.56 0.01 10.59
N ILE A 32 -3.21 -1.28 10.37
CA ILE A 32 -4.22 -2.29 10.05
C ILE A 32 -5.21 -2.47 11.21
N SER A 33 -4.73 -2.46 12.46
CA SER A 33 -5.59 -2.56 13.64
C SER A 33 -6.52 -1.35 13.76
N CYS A 34 -6.02 -0.14 13.51
CA CYS A 34 -6.83 1.08 13.46
C CYS A 34 -7.94 1.00 12.42
N LEU A 35 -7.61 0.56 11.20
CA LEU A 35 -8.56 0.47 10.08
C LEU A 35 -9.62 -0.62 10.28
N LYS A 36 -9.27 -1.73 10.95
CA LYS A 36 -10.22 -2.82 11.24
C LYS A 36 -11.19 -2.47 12.37
N ASN A 37 -10.67 -1.99 13.49
CA ASN A 37 -11.43 -1.90 14.72
C ASN A 37 -11.96 -0.49 15.00
N SER A 38 -11.67 0.49 14.12
CA SER A 38 -11.84 1.92 14.43
C SER A 38 -11.22 2.30 15.77
N ALA A 39 -10.19 1.56 16.17
CA ALA A 39 -9.50 1.71 17.44
C ALA A 39 -8.33 2.65 17.21
N TRP A 40 -8.52 3.91 17.57
CA TRP A 40 -7.60 4.99 17.26
C TRP A 40 -6.39 4.98 18.21
N ASN A 41 -5.49 4.01 18.02
CA ASN A 41 -4.20 3.96 18.70
C ASN A 41 -3.08 4.24 17.69
N GLY A 42 -2.42 5.39 17.79
CA GLY A 42 -1.31 5.73 16.91
C GLY A 42 -0.87 7.19 16.97
N SER A 43 0.14 7.54 16.16
CA SER A 43 0.62 8.91 16.03
C SER A 43 -0.48 9.83 15.46
N TRP A 44 -0.73 10.95 16.15
CA TRP A 44 -1.70 11.98 15.76
C TRP A 44 -1.47 12.52 14.34
N GLU A 45 -0.22 12.52 13.87
CA GLU A 45 0.16 12.98 12.52
C GLU A 45 -0.36 12.05 11.42
N ALA A 46 -0.52 10.76 11.71
CA ALA A 46 -1.03 9.78 10.76
C ALA A 46 -2.58 9.73 10.73
N PHE A 47 -3.23 10.28 11.76
CA PHE A 47 -4.68 10.18 11.95
C PHE A 47 -5.51 10.69 10.75
N PRO A 48 -5.22 11.87 10.15
CA PRO A 48 -6.01 12.34 9.01
C PRO A 48 -5.96 11.39 7.82
N PHE A 49 -4.82 10.73 7.60
CA PHE A 49 -4.63 9.78 6.51
C PHE A 49 -5.36 8.47 6.78
N ILE A 50 -5.31 7.95 8.01
CA ILE A 50 -6.01 6.72 8.40
C ILE A 50 -7.52 6.91 8.28
N ALA A 51 -8.05 8.04 8.78
CA ALA A 51 -9.47 8.38 8.66
C ALA A 51 -9.90 8.43 7.19
N LYS A 52 -9.08 9.05 6.33
CA LYS A 52 -9.33 9.10 4.88
C LYS A 52 -9.26 7.72 4.23
N CYS A 53 -8.33 6.85 4.63
CA CYS A 53 -8.24 5.47 4.14
C CYS A 53 -9.51 4.68 4.49
N SER A 54 -10.05 4.85 5.70
CA SER A 54 -11.31 4.21 6.12
C SER A 54 -12.47 4.62 5.21
N VAL A 55 -12.61 5.93 4.93
CA VAL A 55 -13.63 6.45 4.00
C VAL A 55 -13.45 5.89 2.58
N LEU A 56 -12.21 5.88 2.06
CA LEU A 56 -11.92 5.35 0.74
C LEU A 56 -12.18 3.84 0.66
N GLY A 57 -11.88 3.09 1.72
CA GLY A 57 -12.21 1.67 1.83
C GLY A 57 -13.71 1.39 1.71
N GLY A 58 -14.54 2.27 2.27
CA GLY A 58 -15.99 2.21 2.15
C GLY A 58 -16.55 2.51 0.75
N ALA A 59 -15.73 3.01 -0.18
CA ALA A 59 -16.15 3.21 -1.58
C ALA A 59 -16.14 1.91 -2.40
N PHE A 60 -15.47 0.87 -1.91
CA PHE A 60 -15.46 -0.45 -2.52
C PHE A 60 -16.66 -1.27 -2.05
N GLN A 61 -17.12 -2.20 -2.88
CA GLN A 61 -18.13 -3.17 -2.48
C GLN A 61 -17.59 -4.14 -1.43
N GLU A 62 -16.30 -4.48 -1.53
CA GLU A 62 -15.59 -5.31 -0.57
C GLU A 62 -14.19 -4.72 -0.36
N CYS A 63 -13.85 -4.37 0.88
CA CYS A 63 -12.52 -3.89 1.24
C CYS A 63 -12.03 -4.60 2.50
N ARG A 64 -10.96 -5.38 2.35
CA ARG A 64 -10.34 -6.09 3.46
C ARG A 64 -8.99 -5.48 3.80
N TRP A 65 -8.80 -5.11 5.05
CA TRP A 65 -7.50 -4.75 5.60
C TRP A 65 -6.78 -6.01 6.08
N SER A 66 -5.53 -6.23 5.66
CA SER A 66 -4.74 -7.40 6.01
C SER A 66 -3.38 -6.97 6.54
N TRP A 67 -3.00 -7.49 7.71
CA TRP A 67 -1.64 -7.33 8.20
C TRP A 67 -0.82 -8.49 7.66
N VAL A 68 0.35 -8.19 7.13
CA VAL A 68 1.31 -9.17 6.61
C VAL A 68 2.68 -8.92 7.22
N PRO A 69 3.49 -9.95 7.50
CA PRO A 69 4.85 -9.71 7.98
C PRO A 69 5.68 -8.96 6.93
N ARG A 70 6.67 -8.15 7.34
CA ARG A 70 7.53 -7.38 6.42
C ARG A 70 8.18 -8.23 5.33
N SER A 71 8.52 -9.48 5.62
CA SER A 71 9.05 -10.42 4.62
C SER A 71 8.08 -10.70 3.47
N ALA A 72 6.78 -10.68 3.73
CA ALA A 72 5.71 -10.79 2.73
C ALA A 72 5.30 -9.43 2.14
N ASN A 73 5.81 -8.32 2.68
CA ASN A 73 5.64 -6.96 2.14
C ASN A 73 6.96 -6.42 1.56
N SER A 74 7.87 -7.33 1.14
CA SER A 74 9.24 -6.97 0.78
C SER A 74 9.29 -6.02 -0.41
N ALA A 75 8.37 -6.15 -1.38
CA ALA A 75 8.29 -5.23 -2.51
C ALA A 75 8.00 -3.79 -2.05
N ALA A 76 6.99 -3.59 -1.20
CA ALA A 76 6.64 -2.27 -0.69
C ALA A 76 7.72 -1.71 0.24
N ASP A 77 8.33 -2.55 1.10
CA ASP A 77 9.42 -2.14 2.00
C ASP A 77 10.64 -1.66 1.21
N ILE A 78 11.04 -2.39 0.15
CA ILE A 78 12.15 -2.00 -0.73
C ILE A 78 11.83 -0.69 -1.47
N LEU A 79 10.60 -0.55 -1.97
CA LEU A 79 10.11 0.66 -2.65
C LEU A 79 10.10 1.89 -1.73
N ALA A 80 9.64 1.72 -0.49
CA ALA A 80 9.60 2.78 0.50
C ALA A 80 10.99 3.10 1.07
N SER A 81 11.94 2.16 0.99
CA SER A 81 13.30 2.35 1.49
C SER A 81 14.10 3.33 0.63
N ARG A 82 15.00 4.09 1.29
CA ARG A 82 15.97 4.99 0.62
C ARG A 82 16.94 4.29 -0.35
N ARG A 83 16.86 2.97 -0.51
CA ARG A 83 17.65 2.20 -1.49
C ARG A 83 17.15 2.41 -2.91
N CYS A 84 15.90 2.82 -3.10
CA CYS A 84 15.33 3.20 -4.40
C CYS A 84 15.52 4.71 -4.70
N LYS A 85 16.71 5.26 -4.50
CA LYS A 85 17.04 6.63 -4.93
C LYS A 85 17.31 6.77 -6.42
N GLU A 86 17.49 5.66 -7.14
CA GLU A 86 18.02 5.67 -8.51
C GLU A 86 17.05 6.20 -9.58
N VAL A 87 15.75 6.36 -9.31
CA VAL A 87 14.81 6.72 -10.38
C VAL A 87 13.66 7.57 -9.86
N CYS A 88 13.96 8.81 -9.47
CA CYS A 88 12.96 9.75 -8.96
C CYS A 88 11.97 10.27 -10.02
N ASP A 89 12.16 9.99 -11.33
CA ASP A 89 11.41 10.68 -12.39
C ASP A 89 10.66 9.80 -13.42
N LEU A 90 10.61 8.47 -13.29
CA LEU A 90 10.01 7.60 -14.32
C LEU A 90 8.96 6.65 -13.76
N ILE A 91 7.84 6.52 -14.47
CA ILE A 91 6.62 5.77 -14.11
C ILE A 91 6.93 4.28 -13.84
N TRP A 92 7.18 3.92 -12.57
CA TRP A 92 7.51 2.56 -12.12
C TRP A 92 6.38 1.54 -12.41
N VAL A 93 5.14 2.02 -12.52
CA VAL A 93 3.97 1.20 -12.89
C VAL A 93 4.14 0.57 -14.28
N ASN A 94 4.83 1.26 -15.18
CA ASN A 94 5.03 0.81 -16.56
C ASN A 94 6.47 0.34 -16.82
N ARG A 95 7.46 0.87 -16.08
CA ARG A 95 8.88 0.48 -16.21
C ARG A 95 9.57 0.40 -14.85
N PRO A 96 9.37 -0.68 -14.09
CA PRO A 96 10.08 -0.88 -12.84
C PRO A 96 11.58 -1.12 -13.11
N PRO A 97 12.49 -0.61 -12.25
CA PRO A 97 13.91 -0.92 -12.36
C PRO A 97 14.18 -2.42 -12.17
N SER A 98 15.23 -2.93 -12.81
CA SER A 98 15.59 -4.36 -12.81
C SER A 98 15.74 -4.95 -11.40
N SER A 99 16.24 -4.15 -10.45
CA SER A 99 16.36 -4.52 -9.04
C SER A 99 15.01 -4.76 -8.37
N LEU A 100 13.95 -4.10 -8.83
CA LEU A 100 12.58 -4.28 -8.35
C LEU A 100 11.84 -5.40 -9.08
N VAL A 101 12.10 -5.61 -10.36
CA VAL A 101 11.47 -6.70 -11.15
C VAL A 101 11.66 -8.06 -10.46
N HIS A 102 12.87 -8.34 -9.96
CA HIS A 102 13.14 -9.58 -9.24
C HIS A 102 12.28 -9.75 -7.98
N VAL A 103 11.98 -8.65 -7.29
CA VAL A 103 11.14 -8.66 -6.09
C VAL A 103 9.67 -8.86 -6.44
N LEU A 104 9.17 -8.14 -7.45
CA LEU A 104 7.78 -8.26 -7.92
C LEU A 104 7.47 -9.66 -8.45
N CYS A 105 8.41 -10.29 -9.16
CA CYS A 105 8.26 -11.68 -9.62
C CYS A 105 8.17 -12.67 -8.44
N ASN A 106 8.91 -12.42 -7.35
CA ASN A 106 8.84 -13.25 -6.15
C ASN A 106 7.54 -13.02 -5.35
N ASP A 107 6.90 -11.86 -5.50
CA ASP A 107 5.59 -11.52 -4.93
C ASP A 107 4.40 -12.07 -5.74
N GLY A 108 4.67 -12.82 -6.82
CA GLY A 108 3.62 -13.41 -7.66
C GLY A 108 2.86 -12.40 -8.52
N LEU A 109 3.33 -11.16 -8.62
CA LEU A 109 2.76 -10.14 -9.50
C LEU A 109 3.32 -10.30 -10.92
N PRO A 110 2.48 -10.26 -11.97
CA PRO A 110 2.95 -10.31 -13.34
C PRO A 110 3.83 -9.09 -13.62
N CYS A 111 4.97 -9.32 -14.28
CA CYS A 111 5.81 -8.23 -14.75
C CYS A 111 5.01 -7.34 -15.72
N PRO A 112 5.04 -6.00 -15.56
CA PRO A 112 4.40 -5.12 -16.53
C PRO A 112 5.10 -5.27 -17.89
N HIS A 113 4.28 -5.38 -18.96
CA HIS A 113 4.74 -5.46 -20.36
C HIS A 113 5.24 -4.11 -20.87
#